data_AF-A0A0J7XNC6-F1
#
_entry.id   AF-A0A0J7XNC6-F1
#
_cell.length_a   1.000
_cell.length_b   1.000
_cell.length_c   1.000
_cell.angle_alpha   90.00
_cell.angle_beta   90.00
_cell.angle_gamma   90.00
#
_symmetry.space_group_name_H-M   'P 1'
#
loop_
_entity.id
_entity.type
_entity.pdbx_description
1 polymer ?
#
loop_
_entity_poly.entity_id
_entity_poly.type
_entity_poly.pdbx_seq_one_letter_code
_entity_poly.pdbx_strand_id
1 'polypeptide(L)'
;MIDQPPFSRRQILGAMAVTPFISNPLMAATSKIDRIMVQGRPQDTGSVYKLANIMTALDKLGGVRKMRCREPFAGTPGWATYVGLARAGVKFCFTLSGRDIAKTIADMKAFLAVVPGSIWAIEGPNEPDLNPMTYHGVTDPRLGFRTGNAPALMAFLKDFTAAQGVDPVLRSIPFIASNDFMQPQQAPFSDYGNTHIYPTPESKIQDRLASFKTRIAQGKHSQGVITEWGRTTGGTSKNVTSPPVTLAKQAELLSTDIAAALSKTFVHTISIYELFSWSGTSEMNNFGLFNADLSARPAVAAIKAVIT
;
A
#
# COMPACT_ATOMS: atom_id res chain seq x y z
N MET A 1 -28.79 -39.83 65.98
CA MET A 1 -29.82 -38.86 66.41
C MET A 1 -29.11 -37.57 66.78
N ILE A 2 -28.93 -36.66 65.81
CA ILE A 2 -28.76 -35.22 66.01
C ILE A 2 -29.43 -34.57 64.80
N ASP A 3 -30.49 -33.82 65.08
CA ASP A 3 -31.32 -33.06 64.15
C ASP A 3 -30.54 -31.95 63.44
N GLN A 4 -30.77 -31.81 62.13
CA GLN A 4 -30.44 -30.61 61.36
C GLN A 4 -31.72 -29.76 61.21
N PRO A 5 -31.68 -28.44 61.50
CA PRO A 5 -32.84 -27.58 61.33
C PRO A 5 -33.11 -27.27 59.84
N PRO A 6 -34.38 -27.03 59.45
CA PRO A 6 -34.75 -26.79 58.07
C PRO A 6 -34.42 -25.37 57.60
N PHE A 7 -33.86 -25.26 56.40
CA PHE A 7 -33.61 -24.00 55.71
C PHE A 7 -34.90 -23.20 55.52
N SER A 8 -34.89 -21.93 55.94
CA SER A 8 -36.01 -20.98 55.77
C SER A 8 -36.13 -20.49 54.32
N ARG A 9 -37.38 -20.41 53.82
CA ARG A 9 -37.81 -19.95 52.48
C ARG A 9 -37.57 -18.45 52.18
N ARG A 10 -36.38 -17.90 52.41
CA ARG A 10 -36.02 -16.55 51.97
C ARG A 10 -34.63 -16.53 51.36
N GLN A 11 -34.55 -16.86 50.06
CA GLN A 11 -33.47 -16.48 49.14
C GLN A 11 -33.79 -17.05 47.75
N ILE A 12 -34.80 -16.51 47.08
CA ILE A 12 -34.95 -16.65 45.63
C ILE A 12 -35.21 -15.25 45.10
N LEU A 13 -34.14 -14.48 44.91
CA LEU A 13 -34.09 -13.26 44.11
C LEU A 13 -32.61 -12.96 43.89
N GLY A 14 -32.13 -13.16 42.66
CA GLY A 14 -30.81 -12.68 42.25
C GLY A 14 -30.00 -13.69 41.44
N ALA A 15 -30.31 -13.80 40.15
CA ALA A 15 -29.34 -13.95 39.07
C ALA A 15 -30.08 -14.08 37.73
N MET A 16 -30.73 -13.00 37.28
CA MET A 16 -30.90 -12.84 35.83
C MET A 16 -29.55 -12.35 35.32
N ALA A 17 -28.78 -13.26 34.72
CA ALA A 17 -27.60 -12.91 33.95
C ALA A 17 -28.04 -12.00 32.80
N VAL A 18 -27.82 -10.70 32.97
CA VAL A 18 -27.87 -9.75 31.86
C VAL A 18 -26.63 -10.03 31.04
N THR A 19 -26.74 -10.90 30.04
CA THR A 19 -25.75 -11.01 28.99
C THR A 19 -25.66 -9.63 28.33
N PRO A 20 -24.52 -8.92 28.40
CA PRO A 20 -24.39 -7.71 27.62
C PRO A 20 -24.45 -8.15 26.16
N PHE A 21 -25.46 -7.69 25.43
CA PHE A 21 -25.42 -7.66 23.98
C PHE A 21 -24.21 -6.81 23.60
N ILE A 22 -23.05 -7.46 23.41
CA ILE A 22 -21.96 -6.86 22.67
C ILE A 22 -22.50 -6.76 21.25
N SER A 23 -23.05 -5.59 20.92
CA SER A 23 -23.24 -5.21 19.54
C SER A 23 -21.86 -5.33 18.89
N ASN A 24 -21.65 -6.38 18.10
CA ASN A 24 -20.59 -6.36 17.11
C ASN A 24 -20.76 -5.04 16.36
N PRO A 25 -19.78 -4.11 16.39
CA PRO A 25 -19.86 -2.98 15.50
C PRO A 25 -19.94 -3.60 14.11
N LEU A 26 -21.05 -3.39 13.41
CA LEU A 26 -21.10 -3.60 11.98
C LEU A 26 -19.89 -2.86 11.44
N MET A 27 -18.85 -3.59 11.01
CA MET A 27 -17.75 -2.97 10.29
C MET A 27 -18.40 -2.32 9.09
N ALA A 28 -18.52 -0.99 9.12
CA ALA A 28 -19.04 -0.23 8.01
C ALA A 28 -18.28 -0.69 6.76
N ALA A 29 -19.01 -1.03 5.70
CA ALA A 29 -18.39 -1.46 4.47
C ALA A 29 -17.35 -0.41 4.06
N THR A 30 -16.08 -0.80 3.96
CA THR A 30 -14.99 0.10 3.58
C THR A 30 -15.36 0.77 2.28
N SER A 31 -15.33 2.11 2.25
CA SER A 31 -15.67 2.85 1.05
C SER A 31 -14.72 2.49 -0.09
N LYS A 32 -15.18 2.61 -1.35
CA LYS A 32 -14.31 2.32 -2.51
C LYS A 32 -13.07 3.20 -2.50
N ILE A 33 -13.20 4.47 -2.16
CA ILE A 33 -12.08 5.42 -2.11
C ILE A 33 -11.04 5.05 -1.06
N ASP A 34 -11.43 4.45 0.06
CA ASP A 34 -10.49 3.99 1.10
C ASP A 34 -9.62 2.81 0.62
N ARG A 35 -10.00 2.14 -0.47
CA ARG A 35 -9.21 1.06 -1.09
C ARG A 35 -8.32 1.56 -2.23
N ILE A 36 -8.26 2.87 -2.45
CA ILE A 36 -7.38 3.50 -3.42
C ILE A 36 -6.22 4.19 -2.73
N MET A 37 -5.02 3.97 -3.25
CA MET A 37 -3.87 4.81 -3.00
C MET A 37 -3.27 5.29 -4.33
N VAL A 38 -2.41 6.29 -4.27
CA VAL A 38 -1.66 6.77 -5.43
C VAL A 38 -0.17 6.76 -5.12
N GLN A 39 0.66 6.43 -6.10
CA GLN A 39 2.10 6.60 -5.99
C GLN A 39 2.42 8.09 -5.93
N GLY A 40 3.14 8.50 -4.89
CA GLY A 40 3.72 9.82 -4.77
C GLY A 40 5.21 9.79 -4.48
N ARG A 41 5.83 10.97 -4.53
CA ARG A 41 7.24 11.17 -4.19
C ARG A 41 7.45 12.41 -3.30
N PRO A 42 6.89 12.45 -2.08
CA PRO A 42 7.01 13.62 -1.20
C PRO A 42 8.46 13.99 -0.84
N GLN A 43 9.39 13.06 -1.01
CA GLN A 43 10.82 13.30 -0.86
C GLN A 43 11.43 14.20 -1.95
N ASP A 44 10.80 14.30 -3.13
CA ASP A 44 11.32 15.03 -4.29
C ASP A 44 10.87 16.51 -4.26
N THR A 45 11.28 17.25 -3.23
CA THR A 45 10.80 18.63 -2.99
C THR A 45 11.21 19.67 -4.04
N GLY A 46 12.17 19.35 -4.90
CA GLY A 46 12.57 20.17 -6.05
C GLY A 46 11.68 19.99 -7.30
N SER A 47 10.59 19.23 -7.20
CA SER A 47 9.72 18.86 -8.31
C SER A 47 8.27 19.33 -8.10
N VAL A 48 7.35 18.79 -8.91
CA VAL A 48 5.90 18.98 -8.75
C VAL A 48 5.36 18.38 -7.45
N TYR A 49 6.12 17.51 -6.76
CA TYR A 49 5.75 16.86 -5.49
C TYR A 49 5.96 17.73 -4.24
N LYS A 50 5.39 18.93 -4.24
CA LYS A 50 5.25 19.78 -3.04
C LYS A 50 3.87 19.66 -2.43
N LEU A 51 3.76 19.89 -1.11
CA LEU A 51 2.52 19.75 -0.33
C LEU A 51 1.30 20.39 -1.01
N ALA A 52 1.40 21.66 -1.41
CA ALA A 52 0.30 22.41 -2.02
C ALA A 52 -0.21 21.77 -3.32
N ASN A 53 0.70 21.21 -4.13
CA ASN A 53 0.36 20.56 -5.39
C ASN A 53 -0.29 19.20 -5.14
N ILE A 54 0.32 18.40 -4.26
CA ILE A 54 -0.14 17.05 -3.95
C ILE A 54 -1.56 17.11 -3.39
N MET A 55 -1.82 17.95 -2.38
CA MET A 55 -3.16 18.05 -1.78
C MET A 55 -4.21 18.50 -2.81
N THR A 56 -3.89 19.51 -3.62
CA THR A 56 -4.78 19.96 -4.70
C THR A 56 -5.10 18.83 -5.68
N ALA A 57 -4.11 18.02 -6.05
CA ALA A 57 -4.28 16.90 -6.95
C ALA A 57 -5.13 15.78 -6.32
N LEU A 58 -4.89 15.44 -5.05
CA LEU A 58 -5.68 14.46 -4.31
C LEU A 58 -7.15 14.88 -4.17
N ASP A 59 -7.43 16.15 -3.93
CA ASP A 59 -8.79 16.69 -3.85
C ASP A 59 -9.51 16.61 -5.20
N LYS A 60 -8.81 16.92 -6.29
CA LYS A 60 -9.33 16.74 -7.66
C LYS A 60 -9.58 15.27 -7.98
N LEU A 61 -8.78 14.34 -7.42
CA LEU A 61 -8.94 12.89 -7.52
C LEU A 61 -9.99 12.35 -6.52
N GLY A 62 -11.06 13.09 -6.28
CA GLY A 62 -12.16 12.64 -5.42
C GLY A 62 -11.85 12.61 -3.92
N GLY A 63 -10.71 13.15 -3.49
CA GLY A 63 -10.32 13.18 -2.08
C GLY A 63 -9.58 11.92 -1.62
N VAL A 64 -8.85 11.24 -2.51
CA VAL A 64 -8.00 10.10 -2.11
C VAL A 64 -7.03 10.53 -1.00
N ARG A 65 -6.89 9.70 0.03
CA ARG A 65 -6.04 9.97 1.21
C ARG A 65 -5.08 8.84 1.55
N LYS A 66 -4.82 7.90 0.64
CA LYS A 66 -3.69 6.97 0.79
C LYS A 66 -2.64 7.24 -0.26
N MET A 67 -1.38 7.23 0.15
CA MET A 67 -0.24 7.45 -0.73
C MET A 67 0.81 6.36 -0.51
N ARG A 68 1.29 5.77 -1.60
CA ARG A 68 2.49 4.94 -1.57
C ARG A 68 3.70 5.81 -1.91
N CYS A 69 4.78 5.67 -1.15
CA CYS A 69 6.03 6.40 -1.36
C CYS A 69 7.17 5.75 -0.57
N ARG A 70 8.41 6.23 -0.77
CA ARG A 70 9.55 5.81 0.05
C ARG A 70 9.34 6.22 1.50
N GLU A 71 9.97 5.51 2.43
CA GLU A 71 9.91 5.86 3.85
C GLU A 71 10.51 7.26 4.12
N PRO A 72 10.05 7.98 5.16
CA PRO A 72 10.52 9.33 5.45
C PRO A 72 11.89 9.28 6.14
N PHE A 73 12.75 10.22 5.79
CA PHE A 73 14.10 10.32 6.34
C PHE A 73 14.17 11.59 7.19
N ALA A 74 14.37 11.45 8.50
CA ALA A 74 14.44 12.60 9.40
C ALA A 74 15.61 13.51 9.00
N GLY A 75 15.35 14.82 9.01
CA GLY A 75 16.33 15.84 8.62
C GLY A 75 16.44 16.11 7.12
N THR A 76 15.68 15.41 6.27
CA THR A 76 15.65 15.71 4.82
C THR A 76 14.61 16.78 4.47
N PRO A 77 14.78 17.52 3.36
CA PRO A 77 13.78 18.50 2.90
C PRO A 77 12.36 17.91 2.76
N GLY A 78 12.25 16.63 2.37
CA GLY A 78 10.97 15.94 2.23
C GLY A 78 10.18 15.78 3.53
N TRP A 79 10.84 15.82 4.70
CA TRP A 79 10.19 15.59 6.00
C TRP A 79 8.99 16.51 6.25
N ALA A 80 9.13 17.80 5.94
CA ALA A 80 8.05 18.76 6.10
C ALA A 80 6.85 18.46 5.19
N THR A 81 7.11 17.97 3.96
CA THR A 81 6.06 17.54 3.03
C THR A 81 5.30 16.33 3.59
N TYR A 82 6.00 15.31 4.09
CA TYR A 82 5.37 14.15 4.74
C TYR A 82 4.48 14.57 5.91
N VAL A 83 5.00 15.40 6.82
CA VAL A 83 4.26 15.86 8.01
C VAL A 83 3.04 16.69 7.60
N GLY A 84 3.20 17.59 6.62
CA GLY A 84 2.09 18.41 6.12
C GLY A 84 0.97 17.58 5.49
N LEU A 85 1.33 16.58 4.67
CA LEU A 85 0.38 15.66 4.06
C LEU A 85 -0.35 14.82 5.11
N ALA A 86 0.36 14.30 6.10
CA ALA A 86 -0.24 13.54 7.20
C ALA A 86 -1.21 14.39 8.04
N ARG A 87 -0.85 15.64 8.35
CA ARG A 87 -1.75 16.59 9.03
C ARG A 87 -3.00 16.90 8.21
N ALA A 88 -2.90 16.85 6.88
CA ALA A 88 -4.03 16.99 5.96
C ALA A 88 -4.83 15.68 5.74
N GLY A 89 -4.52 14.64 6.52
CA GLY A 89 -5.26 13.37 6.55
C GLY A 89 -4.73 12.29 5.61
N VAL A 90 -3.60 12.50 4.93
CA VAL A 90 -2.97 11.46 4.10
C VAL A 90 -2.37 10.38 5.00
N LYS A 91 -2.68 9.12 4.71
CA LYS A 91 -2.05 7.94 5.29
C LYS A 91 -1.07 7.31 4.30
N PHE A 92 0.07 6.87 4.80
CA PHE A 92 1.16 6.38 3.98
C PHE A 92 1.30 4.86 3.98
N CYS A 93 1.60 4.32 2.81
CA CYS A 93 2.29 3.05 2.63
C CYS A 93 3.75 3.36 2.34
N PHE A 94 4.64 3.05 3.26
CA PHE A 94 6.07 3.32 3.09
C PHE A 94 6.79 2.09 2.55
N THR A 95 7.32 2.20 1.33
CA THR A 95 8.16 1.19 0.69
C THR A 95 9.60 1.35 1.17
N LEU A 96 10.14 0.31 1.80
CA LEU A 96 11.47 0.33 2.41
C LEU A 96 12.60 0.42 1.38
N SER A 97 13.61 1.25 1.65
CA SER A 97 14.77 1.42 0.77
C SER A 97 15.93 0.44 1.03
N GLY A 98 15.82 -0.42 2.04
CA GLY A 98 16.89 -1.35 2.44
C GLY A 98 18.02 -0.72 3.25
N ARG A 99 17.83 0.52 3.73
CA ARG A 99 18.75 1.19 4.65
C ARG A 99 18.76 0.55 6.04
N ASP A 100 19.63 1.05 6.90
CA ASP A 100 19.73 0.62 8.31
C ASP A 100 18.36 0.53 9.01
N ILE A 101 18.08 -0.63 9.60
CA ILE A 101 16.78 -0.95 10.21
C ILE A 101 16.53 -0.07 11.43
N ALA A 102 17.54 0.10 12.30
CA ALA A 102 17.38 0.89 13.52
C ALA A 102 17.05 2.36 13.19
N LYS A 103 17.75 2.93 12.19
CA LYS A 103 17.46 4.28 11.70
C LYS A 103 16.07 4.37 11.05
N THR A 104 15.63 3.32 10.36
CA THR A 104 14.28 3.27 9.76
C THR A 104 13.19 3.30 10.82
N ILE A 105 13.30 2.43 11.82
CA ILE A 105 12.38 2.37 12.96
C ILE A 105 12.37 3.72 13.70
N ALA A 106 13.53 4.30 13.97
CA ALA A 106 13.64 5.60 14.63
C ALA A 106 12.93 6.73 13.86
N ASP A 107 13.12 6.78 12.54
CA ASP A 107 12.49 7.81 11.70
C ASP A 107 10.97 7.64 11.63
N MET A 108 10.47 6.40 11.49
CA MET A 108 9.02 6.14 11.49
C MET A 108 8.38 6.49 12.84
N LYS A 109 9.07 6.22 13.96
CA LYS A 109 8.59 6.61 15.30
C LYS A 109 8.58 8.11 15.48
N ALA A 110 9.65 8.80 15.07
CA ALA A 110 9.70 10.26 15.11
C ALA A 110 8.58 10.88 14.26
N PHE A 111 8.29 10.28 13.10
CA PHE A 111 7.18 10.69 12.26
C PHE A 111 5.82 10.49 12.95
N LEU A 112 5.55 9.30 13.48
CA LEU A 112 4.30 8.99 14.19
C LEU A 112 4.13 9.76 15.50
N ALA A 113 5.21 10.18 16.16
CA ALA A 113 5.14 11.07 17.32
C ALA A 113 4.59 12.46 16.94
N VAL A 114 4.86 12.94 15.72
CA VAL A 114 4.36 14.23 15.22
C VAL A 114 2.97 14.09 14.59
N VAL A 115 2.72 12.97 13.91
CA VAL A 115 1.46 12.70 13.20
C VAL A 115 0.98 11.25 13.46
N PRO A 116 0.36 10.98 14.61
CA PRO A 116 -0.10 9.63 14.97
C PRO A 116 -1.10 9.06 13.96
N GLY A 117 -1.00 7.75 13.69
CA GLY A 117 -1.94 7.04 12.80
C GLY A 117 -1.82 7.38 11.30
N SER A 118 -0.74 8.07 10.91
CA SER A 118 -0.48 8.50 9.53
C SER A 118 0.21 7.44 8.67
N ILE A 119 0.61 6.30 9.23
CA ILE A 119 1.12 5.15 8.48
C ILE A 119 0.04 4.07 8.52
N TRP A 120 -0.45 3.64 7.36
CA TRP A 120 -1.41 2.53 7.29
C TRP A 120 -0.74 1.20 6.97
N ALA A 121 0.43 1.20 6.32
CA ALA A 121 1.22 0.01 6.06
C ALA A 121 2.70 0.34 5.82
N ILE A 122 3.54 -0.67 5.99
CA ILE A 122 4.94 -0.69 5.54
C ILE A 122 5.04 -1.76 4.46
N GLU A 123 5.72 -1.48 3.36
CA GLU A 123 5.97 -2.43 2.28
C GLU A 123 7.46 -2.77 2.24
N GLY A 124 7.77 -4.04 1.99
CA GLY A 124 9.14 -4.48 1.76
C GLY A 124 9.82 -3.75 0.58
N PRO A 125 11.13 -4.00 0.36
CA PRO A 125 11.87 -3.39 -0.74
C PRO A 125 11.21 -3.55 -2.12
N ASN A 126 11.32 -2.51 -2.95
CA ASN A 126 10.67 -2.40 -4.26
C ASN A 126 11.41 -3.18 -5.37
N GLU A 127 10.70 -4.07 -6.06
CA GLU A 127 11.16 -4.85 -7.22
C GLU A 127 12.58 -5.40 -7.00
N PRO A 128 12.82 -6.22 -5.95
CA PRO A 128 14.19 -6.62 -5.61
C PRO A 128 14.88 -7.48 -6.69
N ASP A 129 14.14 -7.99 -7.67
CA ASP A 129 14.68 -8.64 -8.88
C ASP A 129 15.30 -7.66 -9.86
N LEU A 130 14.82 -6.41 -9.86
CA LEU A 130 15.31 -5.32 -10.70
C LEU A 130 16.24 -4.38 -9.91
N ASN A 131 16.01 -4.25 -8.59
CA ASN A 131 16.75 -3.43 -7.65
C ASN A 131 17.36 -4.32 -6.55
N PRO A 132 18.50 -4.99 -6.80
CA PRO A 132 19.03 -5.95 -5.86
C PRO A 132 19.38 -5.33 -4.51
N MET A 133 19.15 -6.11 -3.45
CA MET A 133 19.37 -5.70 -2.07
C MET A 133 20.77 -6.05 -1.60
N THR A 134 21.35 -5.18 -0.77
CA THR A 134 22.58 -5.47 -0.01
C THR A 134 22.27 -5.43 1.47
N TYR A 135 22.60 -6.51 2.18
CA TYR A 135 22.38 -6.62 3.63
C TYR A 135 23.41 -7.55 4.28
N HIS A 136 23.95 -7.16 5.44
CA HIS A 136 25.03 -7.88 6.14
C HIS A 136 26.21 -8.29 5.23
N GLY A 137 26.59 -7.42 4.29
CA GLY A 137 27.68 -7.68 3.35
C GLY A 137 27.36 -8.65 2.21
N VAL A 138 26.15 -9.20 2.15
CA VAL A 138 25.65 -10.00 1.02
C VAL A 138 24.87 -9.09 0.08
N THR A 139 25.16 -9.19 -1.22
CA THR A 139 24.41 -8.50 -2.27
C THR A 139 23.70 -9.52 -3.14
N ASP A 140 22.38 -9.38 -3.26
CA ASP A 140 21.58 -10.22 -4.14
C ASP A 140 21.93 -9.92 -5.61
N PRO A 141 21.88 -10.92 -6.50
CA PRO A 141 21.99 -10.67 -7.93
C PRO A 141 20.70 -10.04 -8.48
N ARG A 142 20.81 -9.36 -9.62
CA ARG A 142 19.64 -8.99 -10.42
C ARG A 142 19.09 -10.26 -11.08
N LEU A 143 17.84 -10.59 -10.78
CA LEU A 143 17.28 -11.90 -11.11
C LEU A 143 16.14 -11.88 -12.13
N GLY A 144 15.72 -10.69 -12.60
CA GLY A 144 14.77 -10.53 -13.71
C GLY A 144 13.46 -11.30 -13.50
N PHE A 145 12.58 -10.77 -12.65
CA PHE A 145 11.29 -11.33 -12.24
C PHE A 145 11.34 -12.61 -11.38
N ARG A 146 12.48 -12.89 -10.74
CA ARG A 146 12.67 -14.05 -9.84
C ARG A 146 13.30 -13.60 -8.52
N THR A 147 12.56 -13.42 -7.43
CA THR A 147 13.12 -12.87 -6.17
C THR A 147 13.03 -13.79 -4.96
N GLY A 148 12.43 -14.97 -5.11
CA GLY A 148 11.78 -15.68 -4.00
C GLY A 148 12.64 -16.23 -2.89
N ASN A 149 13.95 -16.10 -2.98
CA ASN A 149 14.88 -16.60 -2.00
C ASN A 149 16.20 -15.83 -2.03
N ALA A 150 16.17 -14.57 -2.46
CA ALA A 150 17.34 -13.71 -2.47
C ALA A 150 17.84 -13.52 -1.02
N PRO A 151 19.05 -14.01 -0.67
CA PRO A 151 19.46 -14.15 0.74
C PRO A 151 19.52 -12.81 1.49
N ALA A 152 19.97 -11.73 0.85
CA ALA A 152 20.05 -10.43 1.51
C ALA A 152 18.64 -9.87 1.78
N LEU A 153 17.73 -9.94 0.80
CA LEU A 153 16.32 -9.59 0.98
C LEU A 153 15.67 -10.38 2.12
N MET A 154 15.78 -11.71 2.12
CA MET A 154 15.13 -12.55 3.12
C MET A 154 15.67 -12.30 4.53
N ALA A 155 16.98 -12.08 4.67
CA ALA A 155 17.58 -11.69 5.94
C ALA A 155 17.10 -10.30 6.40
N PHE A 156 17.04 -9.33 5.49
CA PHE A 156 16.51 -8.00 5.79
C PHE A 156 15.05 -8.04 6.24
N LEU A 157 14.18 -8.78 5.53
CA LEU A 157 12.77 -8.90 5.88
C LEU A 157 12.59 -9.54 7.26
N LYS A 158 13.34 -10.60 7.56
CA LYS A 158 13.33 -11.26 8.87
C LYS A 158 13.73 -10.30 9.99
N ASP A 159 14.85 -9.61 9.85
CA ASP A 159 15.38 -8.74 10.89
C ASP A 159 14.50 -7.48 11.06
N PHE A 160 13.98 -6.92 9.97
CA PHE A 160 13.09 -5.76 10.01
C PHE A 160 11.78 -6.09 10.70
N THR A 161 11.13 -7.18 10.32
CA THR A 161 9.83 -7.57 10.90
C THR A 161 9.95 -8.03 12.36
N ALA A 162 11.08 -8.63 12.74
CA ALA A 162 11.39 -8.89 14.14
C ALA A 162 11.52 -7.58 14.96
N ALA A 163 12.26 -6.59 14.43
CA ALA A 163 12.40 -5.28 15.07
C ALA A 163 11.07 -4.51 15.16
N GLN A 164 10.27 -4.54 14.08
CA GLN A 164 8.93 -3.95 14.05
C GLN A 164 7.99 -4.63 15.06
N GLY A 165 8.01 -5.96 15.14
CA GLY A 165 7.09 -6.74 15.98
C GLY A 165 7.26 -6.51 17.48
N VAL A 166 8.46 -6.11 17.93
CA VAL A 166 8.72 -5.76 19.33
C VAL A 166 8.56 -4.28 19.63
N ASP A 167 8.48 -3.41 18.61
CA ASP A 167 8.32 -1.97 18.82
C ASP A 167 6.86 -1.62 19.18
N PRO A 168 6.60 -0.97 20.33
CA PRO A 168 5.23 -0.71 20.78
C PRO A 168 4.45 0.25 19.89
N VAL A 169 5.14 1.07 19.08
CA VAL A 169 4.52 2.02 18.15
C VAL A 169 4.22 1.35 16.81
N LEU A 170 5.14 0.53 16.30
CA LEU A 170 5.06 0.01 14.93
C LEU A 170 4.46 -1.39 14.81
N ARG A 171 4.42 -2.20 15.87
CA ARG A 171 3.94 -3.60 15.84
C ARG A 171 2.49 -3.80 15.34
N SER A 172 1.69 -2.73 15.35
CA SER A 172 0.29 -2.77 14.88
C SER A 172 0.13 -2.35 13.42
N ILE A 173 1.19 -1.84 12.80
CA ILE A 173 1.17 -1.43 11.39
C ILE A 173 1.37 -2.69 10.55
N PRO A 174 0.51 -2.97 9.57
CA PRO A 174 0.66 -4.16 8.74
C PRO A 174 1.90 -4.05 7.83
N PHE A 175 2.53 -5.18 7.60
CA PHE A 175 3.63 -5.34 6.66
C PHE A 175 3.15 -5.98 5.35
N ILE A 176 3.42 -5.34 4.23
CA ILE A 176 3.12 -5.80 2.88
C ILE A 176 4.40 -6.44 2.33
N ALA A 177 4.26 -7.63 1.73
CA ALA A 177 5.38 -8.31 1.07
C ALA A 177 6.06 -7.41 0.02
N SER A 178 7.33 -7.67 -0.29
CA SER A 178 7.95 -7.07 -1.47
C SER A 178 7.17 -7.48 -2.73
N ASN A 179 7.06 -6.56 -3.69
CA ASN A 179 6.32 -6.78 -4.92
C ASN A 179 7.04 -7.73 -5.90
N ASP A 180 6.45 -7.85 -7.09
CA ASP A 180 6.90 -8.66 -8.23
C ASP A 180 7.11 -10.12 -7.90
N PHE A 181 6.01 -10.85 -8.16
CA PHE A 181 5.92 -12.29 -8.08
C PHE A 181 5.91 -12.84 -6.66
N MET A 182 5.23 -12.20 -5.69
CA MET A 182 5.16 -12.60 -4.28
C MET A 182 5.41 -14.09 -4.08
N GLN A 183 6.48 -14.37 -3.36
CA GLN A 183 7.06 -15.68 -3.25
C GLN A 183 6.64 -16.26 -1.89
N PRO A 184 6.25 -17.54 -1.81
CA PRO A 184 5.77 -18.14 -0.56
C PRO A 184 6.71 -17.97 0.64
N GLN A 185 8.00 -17.78 0.38
CA GLN A 185 9.05 -17.57 1.38
C GLN A 185 8.91 -16.25 2.14
N GLN A 186 8.26 -15.24 1.57
CA GLN A 186 7.99 -13.95 2.23
C GLN A 186 6.78 -14.01 3.17
N ALA A 187 5.93 -15.04 3.03
CA ALA A 187 4.70 -15.18 3.81
C ALA A 187 4.89 -15.09 5.34
N PRO A 188 5.95 -15.65 5.95
CA PRO A 188 6.16 -15.53 7.40
C PRO A 188 6.47 -14.12 7.87
N PHE A 189 6.77 -13.19 6.96
CA PHE A 189 7.22 -11.83 7.25
C PHE A 189 6.21 -10.78 6.78
N SER A 190 5.01 -11.16 6.37
CA SER A 190 4.04 -10.21 5.82
C SER A 190 2.61 -10.55 6.22
N ASP A 191 1.79 -9.51 6.39
CA ASP A 191 0.36 -9.60 6.62
C ASP A 191 -0.40 -9.69 5.30
N TYR A 192 0.05 -8.93 4.30
CA TYR A 192 -0.54 -8.88 2.97
C TYR A 192 0.42 -9.34 1.89
N GLY A 193 -0.13 -10.06 0.93
CA GLY A 193 0.57 -10.30 -0.32
C GLY A 193 0.68 -9.06 -1.19
N ASN A 194 1.59 -9.08 -2.18
CA ASN A 194 1.85 -7.93 -3.04
C ASN A 194 2.07 -8.31 -4.52
N THR A 195 1.80 -7.38 -5.43
CA THR A 195 2.14 -7.50 -6.85
C THR A 195 2.17 -6.12 -7.51
N HIS A 196 3.00 -5.97 -8.55
CA HIS A 196 2.72 -5.00 -9.60
C HIS A 196 1.99 -5.73 -10.74
N ILE A 197 0.97 -5.11 -11.32
CA ILE A 197 0.16 -5.73 -12.40
C ILE A 197 0.11 -4.85 -13.64
N TYR A 198 1.27 -4.34 -14.04
CA TYR A 198 1.40 -3.59 -15.27
C TYR A 198 0.98 -4.44 -16.49
N PRO A 199 0.34 -3.81 -17.50
CA PRO A 199 -0.21 -4.53 -18.64
C PRO A 199 0.86 -4.81 -19.69
N THR A 200 0.84 -6.04 -20.23
CA THR A 200 1.42 -6.32 -21.55
C THR A 200 0.44 -5.90 -22.67
N PRO A 201 0.92 -5.66 -23.92
CA PRO A 201 0.10 -5.21 -25.06
C PRO A 201 -1.23 -5.92 -25.31
N GLU A 202 -1.34 -7.20 -24.96
CA GLU A 202 -2.53 -8.02 -25.21
C GLU A 202 -3.28 -8.43 -23.93
N SER A 203 -2.82 -7.99 -22.75
CA SER A 203 -3.33 -8.54 -21.48
C SER A 203 -4.57 -7.82 -20.94
N LYS A 204 -5.55 -8.62 -20.54
CA LYS A 204 -6.75 -8.15 -19.83
C LYS A 204 -6.49 -8.11 -18.34
N ILE A 205 -7.15 -7.18 -17.63
CA ILE A 205 -7.01 -7.04 -16.18
C ILE A 205 -7.46 -8.31 -15.43
N GLN A 206 -8.43 -9.02 -15.97
CA GLN A 206 -8.96 -10.27 -15.40
C GLN A 206 -7.87 -11.33 -15.27
N ASP A 207 -7.01 -11.47 -16.27
CA ASP A 207 -5.93 -12.46 -16.26
C ASP A 207 -4.89 -12.11 -15.18
N ARG A 208 -4.57 -10.82 -15.04
CA ARG A 208 -3.66 -10.32 -14.02
C ARG A 208 -4.22 -10.49 -12.61
N LEU A 209 -5.52 -10.20 -12.42
CA LEU A 209 -6.20 -10.43 -11.14
C LEU A 209 -6.32 -11.92 -10.80
N ALA A 210 -6.51 -12.80 -11.79
CA ALA A 210 -6.51 -14.24 -11.59
C ALA A 210 -5.12 -14.74 -11.15
N SER A 211 -4.06 -14.30 -11.83
CA SER A 211 -2.67 -14.56 -11.44
C SER A 211 -2.39 -14.06 -10.02
N PHE A 212 -2.84 -12.85 -9.69
CA PHE A 212 -2.66 -12.29 -8.35
C PHE A 212 -3.39 -13.10 -7.28
N LYS A 213 -4.63 -13.54 -7.53
CA LYS A 213 -5.36 -14.43 -6.62
C LYS A 213 -4.60 -15.73 -6.33
N THR A 214 -4.05 -16.35 -7.37
CA THR A 214 -3.22 -17.56 -7.23
C THR A 214 -2.01 -17.28 -6.36
N ARG A 215 -1.32 -16.16 -6.57
CA ARG A 215 -0.15 -15.78 -5.75
C ARG A 215 -0.53 -15.57 -4.31
N ILE A 216 -1.57 -14.77 -4.01
CA ILE A 216 -2.09 -14.56 -2.65
C ILE A 216 -2.27 -15.90 -1.92
N ALA A 217 -2.90 -16.87 -2.58
CA ALA A 217 -3.08 -18.20 -2.02
C ALA A 217 -1.76 -18.96 -1.81
N GLN A 218 -0.81 -18.89 -2.75
CA GLN A 218 0.52 -19.50 -2.62
C GLN A 218 1.35 -18.90 -1.47
N GLY A 219 1.23 -17.58 -1.26
CA GLY A 219 1.79 -16.88 -0.09
C GLY A 219 0.97 -17.07 1.18
N LYS A 220 -0.08 -17.90 1.17
CA LYS A 220 -0.92 -18.16 2.35
C LYS A 220 -1.57 -16.90 2.95
N HIS A 221 -1.80 -15.87 2.14
CA HIS A 221 -2.55 -14.68 2.55
C HIS A 221 -4.03 -14.83 2.17
N SER A 222 -4.91 -14.13 2.89
CA SER A 222 -6.33 -14.01 2.54
C SER A 222 -6.59 -12.85 1.57
N GLN A 223 -5.75 -11.82 1.63
CA GLN A 223 -5.81 -10.63 0.80
C GLN A 223 -4.41 -10.17 0.38
N GLY A 224 -4.35 -9.36 -0.67
CA GLY A 224 -3.13 -8.71 -1.11
C GLY A 224 -3.37 -7.28 -1.54
N VAL A 225 -2.28 -6.52 -1.61
CA VAL A 225 -2.23 -5.14 -2.06
C VAL A 225 -1.61 -5.10 -3.45
N ILE A 226 -2.16 -4.29 -4.36
CA ILE A 226 -1.51 -3.96 -5.63
C ILE A 226 -0.76 -2.66 -5.40
N THR A 227 0.56 -2.71 -5.16
CA THR A 227 1.32 -1.52 -4.77
C THR A 227 1.81 -0.69 -5.95
N GLU A 228 1.81 -1.24 -7.17
CA GLU A 228 1.92 -0.44 -8.39
C GLU A 228 1.10 -1.00 -9.54
N TRP A 229 0.49 -0.08 -10.27
CA TRP A 229 -0.24 -0.35 -11.49
C TRP A 229 -0.48 0.97 -12.23
N GLY A 230 -0.34 0.99 -13.55
CA GLY A 230 -0.53 2.20 -14.34
C GLY A 230 -0.66 1.94 -15.83
N ARG A 231 -1.01 3.00 -16.56
CA ARG A 231 -1.09 3.06 -18.03
C ARG A 231 -0.31 4.28 -18.49
N THR A 232 0.73 4.11 -19.29
CA THR A 232 1.52 5.23 -19.79
C THR A 232 0.97 5.79 -21.10
N THR A 233 1.13 7.09 -21.32
CA THR A 233 0.87 7.74 -22.62
C THR A 233 2.15 8.07 -23.40
N GLY A 234 3.32 7.66 -22.89
CA GLY A 234 4.62 7.96 -23.50
C GLY A 234 5.43 6.71 -23.82
N GLY A 235 6.52 6.91 -24.54
CA GLY A 235 7.38 5.85 -25.04
C GLY A 235 6.87 5.24 -26.34
N THR A 236 7.15 3.95 -26.55
CA THR A 236 6.89 3.22 -27.80
C THR A 236 6.36 1.82 -27.52
N SER A 237 6.05 1.04 -28.55
CA SER A 237 5.68 -0.37 -28.40
C SER A 237 6.76 -1.24 -27.72
N LYS A 238 8.00 -0.73 -27.57
CA LYS A 238 9.11 -1.38 -26.86
C LYS A 238 9.20 -1.03 -25.37
N ASN A 239 8.20 -0.36 -24.83
CA ASN A 239 8.10 -0.08 -23.40
C ASN A 239 8.23 -1.36 -22.57
N VAL A 240 8.88 -1.26 -21.41
CA VAL A 240 9.21 -2.40 -20.55
C VAL A 240 8.01 -2.76 -19.68
N THR A 241 7.24 -1.75 -19.26
CA THR A 241 6.25 -1.89 -18.19
C THR A 241 4.83 -1.82 -18.76
N SER A 242 4.51 -0.80 -19.55
CA SER A 242 3.19 -0.62 -20.17
C SER A 242 3.32 -0.12 -21.60
N PRO A 243 2.59 -0.69 -22.57
CA PRO A 243 2.49 -0.08 -23.90
C PRO A 243 1.90 1.34 -23.81
N PRO A 244 2.33 2.28 -24.66
CA PRO A 244 1.76 3.61 -24.71
C PRO A 244 0.32 3.56 -25.23
N VAL A 245 -0.54 4.36 -24.63
CA VAL A 245 -1.92 4.56 -25.07
C VAL A 245 -2.24 6.05 -25.20
N THR A 246 -3.33 6.41 -25.88
CA THR A 246 -3.81 7.80 -25.89
C THR A 246 -4.32 8.20 -24.51
N LEU A 247 -4.41 9.50 -24.21
CA LEU A 247 -4.99 10.00 -22.94
C LEU A 247 -6.43 9.50 -22.71
N ALA A 248 -7.24 9.44 -23.77
CA ALA A 248 -8.61 8.91 -23.69
C ALA A 248 -8.60 7.41 -23.30
N LYS A 249 -7.70 6.63 -23.93
CA LYS A 249 -7.57 5.21 -23.63
C LYS A 249 -6.95 4.95 -22.26
N GLN A 250 -6.04 5.81 -21.79
CA GLN A 250 -5.54 5.81 -20.42
C GLN A 250 -6.71 5.94 -19.42
N ALA A 251 -7.62 6.90 -19.65
CA ALA A 251 -8.77 7.12 -18.79
C ALA A 251 -9.74 5.91 -18.76
N GLU A 252 -10.07 5.37 -19.94
CA GLU A 252 -10.92 4.18 -20.08
C GLU A 252 -10.32 2.96 -19.37
N LEU A 253 -9.05 2.67 -19.64
CA LEU A 253 -8.38 1.50 -19.09
C LEU A 253 -8.16 1.63 -17.58
N LEU A 254 -7.74 2.81 -17.09
CA LEU A 254 -7.53 2.99 -15.66
C LEU A 254 -8.85 2.84 -14.88
N SER A 255 -9.93 3.48 -15.33
CA SER A 255 -11.23 3.36 -14.66
C SER A 255 -11.77 1.92 -14.67
N THR A 256 -11.65 1.22 -15.81
CA THR A 256 -12.09 -0.18 -15.96
C THR A 256 -11.27 -1.13 -15.07
N ASP A 257 -9.95 -0.98 -15.06
CA ASP A 257 -9.05 -1.82 -14.26
C ASP A 257 -9.31 -1.61 -12.76
N ILE A 258 -9.53 -0.36 -12.30
CA ILE A 258 -9.88 -0.05 -10.91
C ILE A 258 -11.21 -0.68 -10.52
N ALA A 259 -12.25 -0.52 -11.35
CA ALA A 259 -13.55 -1.12 -11.09
C ALA A 259 -13.43 -2.65 -10.96
N ALA A 260 -12.65 -3.28 -11.86
CA ALA A 260 -12.39 -4.71 -11.81
C ALA A 260 -11.66 -5.12 -10.52
N ALA A 261 -10.61 -4.40 -10.11
CA ALA A 261 -9.84 -4.70 -8.90
C ALA A 261 -10.69 -4.52 -7.63
N LEU A 262 -11.45 -3.42 -7.52
CA LEU A 262 -12.32 -3.15 -6.38
C LEU A 262 -13.46 -4.17 -6.23
N SER A 263 -13.90 -4.79 -7.33
CA SER A 263 -14.89 -5.88 -7.30
C SER A 263 -14.36 -7.18 -6.66
N LYS A 264 -13.05 -7.30 -6.42
CA LYS A 264 -12.43 -8.50 -5.85
C LYS A 264 -12.20 -8.32 -4.35
N THR A 265 -12.66 -9.27 -3.56
CA THR A 265 -12.49 -9.30 -2.10
C THR A 265 -11.06 -9.61 -1.66
N PHE A 266 -10.28 -10.31 -2.50
CA PHE A 266 -8.88 -10.61 -2.24
C PHE A 266 -7.94 -9.43 -2.52
N VAL A 267 -8.41 -8.36 -3.18
CA VAL A 267 -7.65 -7.12 -3.33
C VAL A 267 -7.98 -6.23 -2.14
N HIS A 268 -7.03 -5.90 -1.27
CA HIS A 268 -7.29 -5.00 -0.14
C HIS A 268 -7.25 -3.53 -0.60
N THR A 269 -6.12 -3.09 -1.15
CA THR A 269 -5.88 -1.74 -1.66
C THR A 269 -5.19 -1.82 -3.04
N ILE A 270 -5.42 -0.84 -3.91
CA ILE A 270 -4.69 -0.66 -5.18
C ILE A 270 -4.02 0.71 -5.25
N SER A 271 -2.79 0.75 -5.73
CA SER A 271 -1.99 1.95 -5.95
C SER A 271 -1.87 2.30 -7.43
N ILE A 272 -2.19 3.55 -7.77
CA ILE A 272 -2.07 4.06 -9.14
C ILE A 272 -0.70 4.70 -9.31
N TYR A 273 0.11 4.19 -10.23
CA TYR A 273 1.38 4.76 -10.66
C TYR A 273 1.13 5.69 -11.87
N GLU A 274 1.33 7.01 -11.77
CA GLU A 274 1.66 7.81 -10.57
C GLU A 274 0.89 9.13 -10.54
N LEU A 275 1.02 9.94 -9.48
CA LEU A 275 0.23 11.16 -9.32
C LEU A 275 0.53 12.20 -10.41
N PHE A 276 1.80 12.51 -10.66
CA PHE A 276 2.21 13.53 -11.64
C PHE A 276 3.05 12.95 -12.76
N SER A 277 2.89 13.50 -13.96
CA SER A 277 3.78 13.26 -15.09
C SER A 277 5.04 14.10 -14.96
N TRP A 278 6.12 13.57 -15.48
CA TRP A 278 7.42 14.23 -15.56
C TRP A 278 7.62 14.83 -16.95
N SER A 279 8.63 15.69 -17.09
CA SER A 279 9.00 16.27 -18.38
C SER A 279 9.51 15.20 -19.35
N GLY A 280 9.25 15.36 -20.65
CA GLY A 280 9.73 14.46 -21.70
C GLY A 280 8.73 13.36 -22.10
N THR A 281 9.12 12.57 -23.09
CA THR A 281 8.22 11.65 -23.82
C THR A 281 8.42 10.17 -23.46
N SER A 282 9.28 9.85 -22.49
CA SER A 282 9.56 8.46 -22.12
C SER A 282 8.36 7.79 -21.44
N GLU A 283 8.38 6.45 -21.41
CA GLU A 283 7.42 5.62 -20.67
C GLU A 283 7.24 6.10 -19.23
N MET A 284 8.33 6.16 -18.46
CA MET A 284 8.30 6.46 -17.03
C MET A 284 7.85 7.89 -16.72
N ASN A 285 7.98 8.81 -17.68
CA ASN A 285 7.58 10.20 -17.47
C ASN A 285 6.08 10.42 -17.70
N ASN A 286 5.38 9.47 -18.34
CA ASN A 286 4.03 9.69 -18.86
C ASN A 286 2.95 8.80 -18.24
N PHE A 287 3.18 8.28 -17.04
CA PHE A 287 2.18 7.58 -16.24
C PHE A 287 1.22 8.49 -15.46
N GLY A 288 1.64 9.74 -15.20
CA GLY A 288 0.92 10.68 -14.35
C GLY A 288 -0.57 10.84 -14.63
N LEU A 289 -1.33 11.07 -13.56
CA LEU A 289 -2.75 11.50 -13.61
C LEU A 289 -2.88 13.02 -13.82
N PHE A 290 -1.87 13.78 -13.44
CA PHE A 290 -1.77 15.22 -13.62
C PHE A 290 -0.54 15.55 -14.45
N ASN A 291 -0.63 16.56 -15.31
CA ASN A 291 0.51 17.08 -16.03
C ASN A 291 1.46 17.84 -15.08
N ALA A 292 2.66 18.15 -15.56
CA ALA A 292 3.65 18.92 -14.79
C ALA A 292 3.18 20.35 -14.45
N ASP A 293 2.24 20.90 -15.23
CA ASP A 293 1.56 22.18 -14.98
C ASP A 293 0.35 22.05 -14.02
N LEU A 294 0.17 20.88 -13.39
CA LEU A 294 -0.91 20.55 -12.45
C LEU A 294 -2.31 20.45 -13.07
N SER A 295 -2.43 20.55 -14.40
CA SER A 295 -3.69 20.27 -15.08
C SER A 295 -4.03 18.77 -14.96
N ALA A 296 -5.30 18.48 -14.67
CA ALA A 296 -5.78 17.12 -14.55
C ALA A 296 -5.90 16.48 -15.95
N ARG A 297 -5.43 15.24 -16.10
CA ARG A 297 -5.66 14.46 -17.33
C ARG A 297 -7.05 13.82 -17.30
N PRO A 298 -7.61 13.38 -18.44
CA PRO A 298 -8.93 12.76 -18.50
C PRO A 298 -9.13 11.58 -17.53
N ALA A 299 -8.06 10.87 -17.20
CA ALA A 299 -8.07 9.78 -16.23
C ALA A 299 -8.57 10.21 -14.85
N VAL A 300 -8.30 11.44 -14.38
CA VAL A 300 -8.73 11.91 -13.05
C VAL A 300 -10.26 11.87 -12.93
N ALA A 301 -10.97 12.37 -13.95
CA ALA A 301 -12.43 12.36 -13.96
C ALA A 301 -13.00 10.94 -14.05
N ALA A 302 -12.42 10.09 -14.91
CA ALA A 302 -12.84 8.71 -15.08
C ALA A 302 -12.63 7.87 -13.81
N ILE A 303 -11.50 8.04 -13.12
CA ILE A 303 -11.21 7.37 -11.85
C ILE A 303 -12.17 7.83 -10.77
N LYS A 304 -12.39 9.15 -10.63
CA LYS A 304 -13.31 9.73 -9.65
C LYS A 304 -14.70 9.09 -9.74
N ALA A 305 -15.25 8.98 -10.96
CA ALA A 305 -16.56 8.38 -11.21
C ALA A 305 -16.69 6.91 -10.76
N VAL A 306 -15.59 6.18 -10.58
CA VAL A 306 -15.60 4.79 -10.12
C VAL A 306 -15.53 4.67 -8.59
N ILE A 307 -14.84 5.62 -7.94
CA ILE A 307 -14.41 5.49 -6.54
C ILE A 307 -15.23 6.34 -5.57
N THR A 308 -15.95 7.36 -6.05
CA THR A 308 -16.93 8.15 -5.29
C THR A 308 -18.34 7.69 -5.62
#